data_AF-A0A8J5BGI2-F1
#
_entry.id   AF-A0A8J5BGI2-F1
#
_cell.length_a   1.000
_cell.length_b   1.000
_cell.length_c   1.000
_cell.angle_alpha   90.00
_cell.angle_beta   90.00
_cell.angle_gamma   90.00
#
_symmetry.space_group_name_H-M   'P 1'
#
loop_
_entity.id
_entity.type
_entity.pdbx_description
1 polymer ?
#
loop_
_entity_poly.entity_id
_entity_poly.type
_entity_poly.pdbx_seq_one_letter_code
_entity_poly.pdbx_strand_id
1 'polypeptide(L)'
;MSGKEETLKVDVSEETLAENNTPTENLKENTKSEEAGNDDTASVDSFGSDEVAREQSKFKDDKIEDIMELAKEMEECYQESVKEMKELEALVPRFKALEKNTEKLFKYYFGGPWMSHRDRIFEERPCSGLDVIGEDCIFDFYGDMHTLAKKNLKEMTLFLTEDKQFHGTWE
;
A
#
# COMPACT_ATOMS: atom_id res chain seq x y z
N MET A 1 38.96 -46.66 1.97
CA MET A 1 38.36 -46.77 3.32
C MET A 1 37.32 -45.65 3.38
N SER A 2 36.01 -45.94 3.50
CA SER A 2 35.29 -46.21 4.77
C SER A 2 35.45 -45.04 5.74
N GLY A 3 34.40 -44.37 6.27
CA GLY A 3 32.93 -44.49 6.16
C GLY A 3 32.33 -43.37 7.06
N LYS A 4 31.04 -43.03 7.09
CA LYS A 4 29.79 -43.69 6.66
C LYS A 4 28.80 -42.63 6.09
N GLU A 5 27.66 -43.10 5.57
CA GLU A 5 26.39 -42.36 5.60
C GLU A 5 25.70 -42.53 6.96
N GLU A 6 24.88 -41.57 7.38
CA GLU A 6 23.77 -41.85 8.30
C GLU A 6 22.64 -40.82 8.05
N THR A 7 21.44 -41.30 7.72
CA THR A 7 20.22 -40.49 7.56
C THR A 7 19.25 -40.81 8.69
N LEU A 8 18.44 -39.83 9.09
CA LEU A 8 17.40 -40.02 10.12
C LEU A 8 16.10 -39.32 9.70
N LYS A 9 14.96 -39.89 10.09
CA LYS A 9 13.64 -39.63 9.49
C LYS A 9 12.61 -39.10 10.50
N VAL A 10 11.77 -38.18 10.01
CA VAL A 10 10.29 -38.14 10.09
C VAL A 10 9.58 -38.70 11.34
N ASP A 11 8.85 -37.84 12.06
CA ASP A 11 7.38 -37.86 12.34
C ASP A 11 7.05 -36.60 13.21
N VAL A 12 5.94 -35.85 13.18
CA VAL A 12 4.54 -35.94 12.65
C VAL A 12 3.48 -36.47 13.64
N SER A 13 2.81 -35.55 14.34
CA SER A 13 1.46 -35.59 14.98
C SER A 13 1.20 -34.21 15.65
N GLU A 14 0.10 -33.47 15.45
CA GLU A 14 -1.25 -33.56 16.08
C GLU A 14 -1.24 -33.29 17.61
N GLU A 15 -2.19 -32.59 18.26
CA GLU A 15 -3.51 -31.98 17.96
C GLU A 15 -3.64 -30.63 18.77
N THR A 16 -4.68 -29.78 18.86
CA THR A 16 -6.12 -29.71 18.47
C THR A 16 -6.36 -28.43 17.60
N LEU A 17 -7.52 -27.93 17.12
CA LEU A 17 -8.99 -28.05 17.33
C LEU A 17 -9.66 -27.31 18.53
N ALA A 18 -10.52 -26.32 18.19
CA ALA A 18 -11.65 -25.66 18.91
C ALA A 18 -11.71 -24.14 18.56
N GLU A 19 -12.40 -23.64 17.51
CA GLU A 19 -13.85 -23.62 17.17
C GLU A 19 -14.77 -22.68 17.99
N ASN A 20 -15.46 -21.79 17.26
CA ASN A 20 -16.85 -21.29 17.45
C ASN A 20 -17.23 -20.58 18.78
N ASN A 21 -17.89 -19.41 18.77
CA ASN A 21 -19.27 -19.27 18.28
C ASN A 21 -19.68 -17.81 18.04
N THR A 22 -20.44 -17.59 16.95
CA THR A 22 -21.28 -16.39 16.74
C THR A 22 -22.73 -16.75 17.07
N PRO A 23 -23.47 -15.92 17.85
CA PRO A 23 -24.92 -16.06 17.99
C PRO A 23 -25.70 -15.02 17.19
N THR A 24 -26.66 -15.49 16.39
CA THR A 24 -27.66 -14.68 15.67
C THR A 24 -29.05 -15.27 15.97
N GLU A 25 -30.11 -14.46 15.86
CA GLU A 25 -31.54 -14.85 15.98
C GLU A 25 -32.05 -15.21 17.41
N ASN A 26 -33.33 -15.01 17.81
CA ASN A 26 -34.48 -14.30 17.20
C ASN A 26 -35.57 -13.93 18.24
N LEU A 27 -36.64 -13.24 17.78
CA LEU A 27 -37.96 -12.97 18.46
C LEU A 27 -37.95 -11.90 19.58
N LYS A 28 -38.74 -10.80 19.53
CA LYS A 28 -40.22 -10.58 19.57
C LYS A 28 -40.83 -10.78 20.99
N GLU A 29 -41.80 -9.99 21.48
CA GLU A 29 -42.76 -9.06 20.84
C GLU A 29 -43.39 -8.02 21.82
N ASN A 30 -43.82 -6.84 21.33
CA ASN A 30 -44.83 -5.88 21.89
C ASN A 30 -44.59 -5.27 23.31
N THR A 31 -45.18 -4.13 23.72
CA THR A 31 -46.40 -3.41 23.26
C THR A 31 -46.28 -1.88 23.36
N LYS A 32 -47.10 -1.15 22.59
CA LYS A 32 -47.36 0.31 22.61
C LYS A 32 -47.30 1.00 23.99
N SER A 33 -46.74 2.21 24.03
CA SER A 33 -47.48 3.48 24.25
C SER A 33 -46.54 4.68 24.35
N GLU A 34 -46.85 5.89 23.86
CA GLU A 34 -47.85 6.36 22.87
C GLU A 34 -47.34 7.72 22.27
N GLU A 35 -48.19 8.63 21.77
CA GLU A 35 -47.76 9.79 20.95
C GLU A 35 -47.39 11.08 21.72
N ALA A 36 -46.34 11.77 21.26
CA ALA A 36 -46.12 13.20 21.45
C ALA A 36 -45.31 13.75 20.26
N GLY A 37 -45.93 14.57 19.41
CA GLY A 37 -45.31 15.05 18.17
C GLY A 37 -44.40 16.26 18.38
N ASN A 38 -43.30 16.32 17.63
CA ASN A 38 -42.66 17.56 17.21
C ASN A 38 -42.34 17.42 15.72
N ASP A 39 -43.01 18.21 14.88
CA ASP A 39 -42.93 18.13 13.42
C ASP A 39 -41.72 18.93 12.89
N ASP A 40 -40.53 18.57 13.38
CA ASP A 40 -39.26 19.08 12.87
C ASP A 40 -38.81 18.22 11.68
N THR A 41 -39.57 18.24 10.58
CA THR A 41 -39.08 17.72 9.30
C THR A 41 -37.93 18.61 8.83
N ALA A 42 -36.71 18.27 9.26
CA ALA A 42 -35.50 18.85 8.71
C ALA A 42 -35.54 18.69 7.19
N SER A 43 -35.61 19.81 6.46
CA SER A 43 -35.61 19.85 5.01
C SER A 43 -34.25 19.37 4.50
N VAL A 44 -34.09 18.06 4.36
CA VAL A 44 -32.93 17.45 3.71
C VAL A 44 -32.92 17.96 2.27
N ASP A 45 -31.95 18.81 1.96
CA ASP A 45 -31.88 19.50 0.67
C ASP A 45 -31.87 18.50 -0.49
N SER A 46 -32.95 18.49 -1.26
CA SER A 46 -33.12 17.63 -2.45
C SER A 46 -32.29 18.10 -3.65
N PHE A 47 -31.14 18.73 -3.39
CA PHE A 47 -30.17 19.17 -4.40
C PHE A 47 -29.25 18.00 -4.77
N GLY A 48 -29.53 17.40 -5.93
CA GLY A 48 -28.69 16.36 -6.55
C GLY A 48 -29.48 15.15 -7.07
N SER A 49 -30.48 14.67 -6.33
CA SER A 49 -31.17 13.41 -6.70
C SER A 49 -31.96 13.48 -8.02
N ASP A 50 -32.53 14.64 -8.36
CA ASP A 50 -33.26 14.86 -9.62
C ASP A 50 -32.32 15.22 -10.78
N GLU A 51 -31.06 15.56 -10.50
CA GLU A 51 -30.04 15.87 -11.50
C GLU A 51 -29.30 14.59 -11.93
N VAL A 52 -28.82 13.80 -10.97
CA VAL A 52 -28.27 12.45 -11.22
C VAL A 52 -29.30 11.55 -11.91
N ALA A 53 -30.58 11.66 -11.57
CA ALA A 53 -31.65 10.92 -12.25
C ALA A 53 -31.88 11.37 -13.72
N ARG A 54 -31.63 12.65 -14.06
CA ARG A 54 -31.63 13.12 -15.45
C ARG A 54 -30.39 12.64 -16.20
N GLU A 55 -29.21 12.69 -15.60
CA GLU A 55 -27.98 12.21 -16.24
C GLU A 55 -28.07 10.70 -16.54
N GLN A 56 -28.46 9.88 -15.56
CA GLN A 56 -28.68 8.44 -15.78
C GLN A 56 -29.87 8.13 -16.72
N SER A 57 -30.70 9.11 -17.08
CA SER A 57 -31.73 8.91 -18.11
C SER A 57 -31.18 8.96 -19.53
N LYS A 58 -30.03 9.62 -19.77
CA LYS A 58 -29.37 9.70 -21.09
C LYS A 58 -29.00 8.31 -21.62
N PHE A 59 -28.48 7.45 -20.75
CA PHE A 59 -27.88 6.15 -21.08
C PHE A 59 -28.88 4.97 -21.12
N LYS A 60 -30.19 5.24 -21.08
CA LYS A 60 -31.23 4.19 -21.06
C LYS A 60 -31.50 3.56 -22.43
N ASP A 61 -31.13 4.25 -23.50
CA ASP A 61 -31.32 3.81 -24.88
C ASP A 61 -30.03 3.24 -25.50
N ASP A 62 -28.93 3.17 -24.73
CA ASP A 62 -27.65 2.58 -25.15
C ASP A 62 -27.78 1.07 -25.38
N LYS A 63 -27.01 0.53 -26.34
CA LYS A 63 -27.05 -0.91 -26.63
C LYS A 63 -26.31 -1.67 -25.54
N ILE A 64 -26.87 -2.82 -25.15
CA ILE A 64 -26.30 -3.67 -24.10
C ILE A 64 -24.91 -4.20 -24.49
N GLU A 65 -24.63 -4.37 -25.78
CA GLU A 65 -23.30 -4.72 -26.30
C GLU A 65 -22.28 -3.62 -26.02
N ASP A 66 -22.62 -2.35 -26.29
CA ASP A 66 -21.73 -1.20 -26.10
C ASP A 66 -21.44 -0.99 -24.60
N ILE A 67 -22.47 -1.11 -23.76
CA ILE A 67 -22.34 -1.09 -22.28
C ILE A 67 -21.44 -2.23 -21.80
N MET A 68 -21.58 -3.44 -22.36
CA MET A 68 -20.78 -4.63 -22.02
C MET A 68 -19.35 -4.61 -22.60
N GLU A 69 -19.01 -3.66 -23.47
CA GLU A 69 -17.64 -3.40 -23.91
C GLU A 69 -16.97 -2.41 -22.94
N LEU A 70 -17.62 -1.26 -22.69
CA LEU A 70 -17.15 -0.27 -21.71
C LEU A 70 -16.99 -0.87 -20.29
N ALA A 71 -17.91 -1.72 -19.86
CA ALA A 71 -17.82 -2.38 -18.55
C ALA A 71 -16.60 -3.30 -18.42
N LYS A 72 -16.07 -3.86 -19.52
CA LYS A 72 -14.84 -4.67 -19.50
C LYS A 72 -13.60 -3.78 -19.46
N GLU A 73 -13.57 -2.70 -20.23
CA GLU A 73 -12.48 -1.72 -20.20
C GLU A 73 -12.31 -1.14 -18.78
N MET A 74 -13.43 -0.83 -18.11
CA MET A 74 -13.41 -0.34 -16.73
C MET A 74 -13.02 -1.42 -15.71
N GLU A 75 -13.39 -2.69 -15.92
CA GLU A 75 -12.94 -3.82 -15.07
C GLU A 75 -11.45 -4.10 -15.25
N GLU A 76 -10.93 -4.08 -16.48
CA GLU A 76 -9.49 -4.24 -16.76
C GLU A 76 -8.68 -3.10 -16.11
N CYS A 77 -9.11 -1.84 -16.30
CA CYS A 77 -8.54 -0.66 -15.65
C CYS A 77 -8.59 -0.74 -14.11
N TYR A 78 -9.68 -1.27 -13.54
CA TYR A 78 -9.81 -1.51 -12.11
C TYR A 78 -8.82 -2.57 -11.60
N GLN A 79 -8.70 -3.71 -12.29
CA GLN A 79 -7.77 -4.78 -11.89
C GLN A 79 -6.31 -4.33 -11.99
N GLU A 80 -5.94 -3.59 -13.03
CA GLU A 80 -4.60 -2.97 -13.13
C GLU A 80 -4.36 -1.95 -12.00
N SER A 81 -5.30 -1.06 -11.74
CA SER A 81 -5.20 -0.08 -10.64
C SER A 81 -5.05 -0.75 -9.26
N VAL A 82 -5.79 -1.84 -9.02
CA VAL A 82 -5.71 -2.63 -7.77
C VAL A 82 -4.36 -3.37 -7.66
N LYS A 83 -3.78 -3.83 -8.77
CA LYS A 83 -2.44 -4.43 -8.82
C LYS A 83 -1.37 -3.39 -8.47
N GLU A 84 -1.34 -2.26 -9.17
CA GLU A 84 -0.34 -1.20 -8.94
C GLU A 84 -0.41 -0.65 -7.51
N MET A 85 -1.61 -0.45 -6.95
CA MET A 85 -1.80 -0.06 -5.55
C MET A 85 -1.14 -1.04 -4.57
N LYS A 86 -1.30 -2.35 -4.78
CA LYS A 86 -0.70 -3.40 -3.93
C LYS A 86 0.81 -3.48 -4.08
N GLU A 87 1.34 -3.29 -5.29
CA GLU A 87 2.79 -3.24 -5.50
C GLU A 87 3.42 -2.03 -4.81
N LEU A 88 2.79 -0.85 -4.89
CA LEU A 88 3.21 0.35 -4.16
C LEU A 88 3.14 0.18 -2.63
N GLU A 89 2.07 -0.43 -2.11
CA GLU A 89 1.95 -0.75 -0.68
C GLU A 89 3.10 -1.66 -0.21
N ALA A 90 3.45 -2.68 -1.00
CA ALA A 90 4.56 -3.59 -0.72
C ALA A 90 5.95 -2.93 -0.77
N LEU A 91 6.11 -1.75 -1.39
CA LEU A 91 7.35 -0.98 -1.34
C LEU A 91 7.51 -0.20 -0.02
N VAL A 92 6.43 0.18 0.67
CA VAL A 92 6.49 0.92 1.95
C VAL A 92 7.32 0.22 3.04
N PRO A 93 7.14 -1.08 3.34
CA PRO A 93 8.00 -1.77 4.31
C PRO A 93 9.45 -1.92 3.81
N ARG A 94 9.68 -2.01 2.49
CA ARG A 94 11.03 -2.05 1.91
C ARG A 94 11.77 -0.72 2.09
N PHE A 95 11.08 0.41 1.94
CA PHE A 95 11.64 1.74 2.22
C PHE A 95 12.03 1.89 3.71
N LYS A 96 11.18 1.44 4.64
CA LYS A 96 11.49 1.41 6.09
C LYS A 96 12.64 0.46 6.45
N ALA A 97 12.88 -0.59 5.67
CA ALA A 97 14.05 -1.46 5.83
C ALA A 97 15.32 -0.81 5.27
N LEU A 98 15.20 -0.08 4.15
CA LEU A 98 16.29 0.65 3.52
C LEU A 98 16.81 1.77 4.43
N GLU A 99 15.93 2.55 5.04
CA GLU A 99 16.26 3.58 6.05
C GLU A 99 17.18 3.05 7.16
N LYS A 100 16.88 1.86 7.72
CA LYS A 100 17.71 1.23 8.77
C LYS A 100 19.10 0.82 8.26
N ASN A 101 19.20 0.39 7.00
CA ASN A 101 20.48 0.08 6.38
C ASN A 101 21.29 1.36 6.10
N THR A 102 20.64 2.44 5.65
CA THR A 102 21.25 3.77 5.50
C THR A 102 21.77 4.29 6.84
N GLU A 103 20.99 4.18 7.91
CA GLU A 103 21.41 4.60 9.26
C GLU A 103 22.67 3.83 9.74
N LYS A 104 22.73 2.52 9.47
CA LYS A 104 23.90 1.68 9.76
C LYS A 104 25.14 2.11 8.97
N LEU A 105 25.00 2.41 7.66
CA LEU A 105 26.08 2.91 6.82
C LEU A 105 26.55 4.30 7.27
N PHE A 106 25.63 5.17 7.71
CA PHE A 106 25.96 6.50 8.21
C PHE A 106 26.70 6.47 9.55
N LYS A 107 26.28 5.60 10.47
CA LYS A 107 27.00 5.34 11.71
C LYS A 107 28.40 4.76 11.47
N TYR A 108 28.61 4.01 10.38
CA TYR A 108 29.92 3.51 10.00
C TYR A 108 30.82 4.64 9.42
N TYR A 109 30.28 5.43 8.49
CA TYR A 109 31.01 6.46 7.73
C TYR A 109 31.33 7.72 8.56
N PHE A 110 30.31 8.40 9.11
CA PHE A 110 30.49 9.67 9.83
C PHE A 110 30.81 9.52 11.32
N GLY A 111 30.32 8.45 11.96
CA GLY A 111 30.42 8.25 13.41
C GLY A 111 31.24 7.04 13.84
N GLY A 112 32.00 6.44 12.92
CA GLY A 112 32.56 5.11 13.09
C GLY A 112 33.96 4.94 12.49
N PRO A 113 34.49 3.71 12.46
CA PRO A 113 35.88 3.45 12.11
C PRO A 113 36.17 3.43 10.59
N TRP A 114 35.24 3.90 9.74
CA TRP A 114 35.35 3.85 8.27
C TRP A 114 36.70 4.37 7.76
N MET A 115 37.18 5.53 8.22
CA MET A 115 38.44 6.12 7.75
C MET A 115 39.65 5.24 8.09
N SER A 116 39.74 4.75 9.33
CA SER A 116 40.83 3.85 9.76
C SER A 116 40.75 2.46 9.10
N HIS A 117 39.55 1.98 8.78
CA HIS A 117 39.36 0.76 7.99
C HIS A 117 39.76 0.97 6.54
N ARG A 118 39.39 2.11 5.95
CA ARG A 118 39.71 2.51 4.57
C ARG A 118 41.20 2.52 4.33
N ASP A 119 41.93 3.29 5.14
CA ASP A 119 43.36 3.48 4.93
C ASP A 119 44.12 2.15 5.11
N ARG A 120 43.76 1.37 6.14
CA ARG A 120 44.31 0.02 6.35
C ARG A 120 43.96 -0.96 5.22
N ILE A 121 42.76 -0.88 4.62
CA ILE A 121 42.37 -1.71 3.48
C ILE A 121 43.11 -1.28 2.21
N PHE A 122 43.37 0.02 1.99
CA PHE A 122 44.20 0.49 0.89
C PHE A 122 45.67 0.03 1.03
N GLU A 123 46.21 -0.01 2.25
CA GLU A 123 47.56 -0.52 2.53
C GLU A 123 47.65 -2.05 2.38
N GLU A 124 46.81 -2.82 3.08
CA GLU A 124 46.92 -4.29 3.11
C GLU A 124 46.29 -4.98 1.88
N ARG A 125 45.27 -4.38 1.25
CA ARG A 125 44.44 -4.99 0.20
C ARG A 125 43.91 -3.94 -0.82
N PRO A 126 44.80 -3.26 -1.57
CA PRO A 126 44.39 -2.18 -2.50
C PRO A 126 43.38 -2.61 -3.57
N CYS A 127 43.33 -3.89 -3.93
CA CYS A 127 42.36 -4.45 -4.88
C CYS A 127 41.18 -5.18 -4.16
N SER A 128 40.71 -4.67 -3.03
CA SER A 128 39.68 -5.35 -2.21
C SER A 128 38.31 -5.47 -2.86
N GLY A 129 37.95 -4.58 -3.80
CA GLY A 129 36.64 -4.57 -4.46
C GLY A 129 35.48 -4.19 -3.53
N LEU A 130 35.74 -3.44 -2.47
CA LEU A 130 34.75 -3.04 -1.47
C LEU A 130 34.32 -1.58 -1.68
N ASP A 131 33.27 -1.35 -2.45
CA ASP A 131 32.77 0.01 -2.79
C ASP A 131 32.49 0.88 -1.55
N VAL A 132 32.07 0.24 -0.44
CA VAL A 132 31.83 0.85 0.88
C VAL A 132 33.07 1.51 1.51
N ILE A 133 34.25 1.30 0.94
CA ILE A 133 35.54 1.92 1.32
C ILE A 133 35.90 3.11 0.41
N GLY A 134 35.22 3.25 -0.74
CA GLY A 134 35.28 4.46 -1.56
C GLY A 134 34.71 5.68 -0.82
N GLU A 135 35.28 6.85 -1.10
CA GLU A 135 34.98 8.10 -0.40
C GLU A 135 33.52 8.53 -0.62
N ASP A 136 33.10 8.61 -1.88
CA ASP A 136 31.78 9.15 -2.23
C ASP A 136 30.64 8.13 -2.09
N CYS A 137 30.93 6.82 -2.10
CA CYS A 137 29.92 5.75 -2.24
C CYS A 137 28.77 5.81 -1.21
N ILE A 138 29.09 6.04 0.07
CA ILE A 138 28.07 6.16 1.13
C ILE A 138 27.37 7.52 1.09
N PHE A 139 28.06 8.56 0.61
CA PHE A 139 27.54 9.92 0.52
C PHE A 139 26.57 10.10 -0.65
N ASP A 140 26.91 9.58 -1.83
CA ASP A 140 26.06 9.59 -3.03
C ASP A 140 24.77 8.79 -2.80
N PHE A 141 24.87 7.59 -2.22
CA PHE A 141 23.73 6.78 -1.81
C PHE A 141 22.76 7.53 -0.87
N TYR A 142 23.28 8.42 -0.02
CA TYR A 142 22.45 9.27 0.84
C TYR A 142 21.80 10.42 0.06
N GLY A 143 22.51 11.00 -0.90
CA GLY A 143 21.95 11.96 -1.87
C GLY A 143 20.78 11.36 -2.65
N ASP A 144 20.92 10.11 -3.10
CA ASP A 144 19.85 9.35 -3.77
C ASP A 144 18.67 9.06 -2.83
N MET A 145 18.94 8.61 -1.59
CA MET A 145 17.89 8.39 -0.58
C MET A 145 17.08 9.65 -0.28
N HIS A 146 17.74 10.80 -0.13
CA HIS A 146 17.08 12.09 0.05
C HIS A 146 16.33 12.55 -1.20
N THR A 147 16.85 12.23 -2.39
CA THR A 147 16.19 12.54 -3.67
C THR A 147 14.94 11.70 -3.87
N LEU A 148 14.96 10.41 -3.51
CA LEU A 148 13.80 9.53 -3.50
C LEU A 148 12.75 10.01 -2.49
N ALA A 149 13.16 10.35 -1.25
CA ALA A 149 12.24 10.89 -0.24
C ALA A 149 11.56 12.19 -0.70
N LYS A 150 12.30 13.11 -1.33
CA LYS A 150 11.75 14.36 -1.91
C LYS A 150 10.78 14.10 -3.06
N LYS A 151 11.07 13.15 -3.96
CA LYS A 151 10.14 12.74 -5.03
C LYS A 151 8.85 12.18 -4.45
N ASN A 152 8.94 11.24 -3.52
CA ASN A 152 7.78 10.65 -2.86
C ASN A 152 6.93 11.72 -2.15
N LEU A 153 7.57 12.66 -1.42
CA LEU A 153 6.86 13.77 -0.78
C LEU A 153 6.17 14.69 -1.79
N LYS A 154 6.81 15.00 -2.93
CA LYS A 154 6.18 15.77 -4.02
C LYS A 154 4.93 15.07 -4.55
N GLU A 155 5.03 13.82 -4.98
CA GLU A 155 3.88 13.14 -5.59
C GLU A 155 2.74 12.91 -4.59
N MET A 156 3.05 12.64 -3.31
CA MET A 156 2.04 12.60 -2.24
C MET A 156 1.41 13.98 -1.97
N THR A 157 2.16 15.07 -2.10
CA THR A 157 1.61 16.43 -1.97
C THR A 157 0.66 16.71 -3.14
N LEU A 158 1.08 16.46 -4.38
CA LEU A 158 0.22 16.62 -5.56
C LEU A 158 -1.06 15.79 -5.44
N PHE A 159 -0.96 14.52 -5.04
CA PHE A 159 -2.13 13.66 -4.81
C PHE A 159 -3.13 14.23 -3.77
N LEU A 160 -2.66 14.98 -2.78
CA LEU A 160 -3.48 15.56 -1.70
C LEU A 160 -3.90 17.02 -1.93
N THR A 161 -3.27 17.75 -2.86
CA THR A 161 -3.48 19.20 -3.06
C THR A 161 -3.86 19.61 -4.47
N GLU A 162 -3.68 18.75 -5.48
CA GLU A 162 -4.33 18.94 -6.77
C GLU A 162 -5.83 18.70 -6.57
N ASP A 163 -6.63 19.76 -6.72
CA ASP A 163 -8.08 19.68 -6.70
C ASP A 163 -8.55 18.89 -7.92
N LYS A 164 -8.59 17.56 -7.79
CA LYS A 164 -9.02 16.62 -8.83
C LYS A 164 -10.53 16.74 -8.98
N GLN A 165 -10.92 17.79 -9.69
CA GLN A 165 -12.27 18.00 -10.17
C GLN A 165 -12.62 16.86 -11.12
N PHE A 166 -13.22 15.80 -10.56
CA PHE A 166 -14.00 14.79 -11.27
C PHE A 166 -15.28 15.44 -11.81
N HIS A 167 -15.11 16.48 -12.63
CA HIS A 167 -16.18 17.09 -13.38
C HIS A 167 -16.66 16.08 -14.43
N GLY A 168 -17.86 15.54 -14.24
CA GLY A 168 -18.60 14.82 -15.25
C GLY A 168 -19.09 15.77 -16.34
N THR A 169 -18.17 16.43 -17.07
CA THR A 169 -18.49 17.15 -18.31
C THR A 169 -18.74 16.13 -19.42
N TRP A 170 -19.89 15.46 -19.32
CA TRP A 170 -20.46 14.59 -20.34
C TRP A 170 -21.18 15.47 -21.39
N GLU A 171 -20.40 16.02 -22.33
CA GLU A 171 -20.88 16.77 -23.51
C GLU A 171 -21.76 15.89 -24.43
#